data_AF-A0A5S9F7B4-F1
#
_entry.id   AF-A0A5S9F7B4-F1
#
_cell.length_a   1.000
_cell.length_b   1.000
_cell.length_c   1.000
_cell.angle_alpha   90.00
_cell.angle_beta   90.00
_cell.angle_gamma   90.00
#
_symmetry.space_group_name_H-M   'P 1'
#
loop_
_entity.id
_entity.type
_entity.pdbx_description
1 polymer ?
#
loop_
_entity_poly.entity_id
_entity_poly.type
_entity_poly.pdbx_seq_one_letter_code
_entity_poly.pdbx_strand_id
1 'polypeptide(L)'
;MKKNKLKDYDVTLPSLVYHNNDWQVFSHNSSHKKSISQVTIVSFNVLFDLHAPGKLFTEQRQKLQWEILADSQADIIALQEVTPDFFEELLQQSWVNKYYVSHGGIETYGQIFLSRIPFRELHCYYFSPHKKFIFAQWEINSELFTATALHLTSRLAKNAPQKRAQQLQTILTYLKRYPSQTNILLGDFNFSDERESRILYDENFGDVWQQLQPQQQGLTFVPQINTIAAITSKSGISARYDRIYMQTTTTTRASNIKMIGNTPHTYKEQQIYPSDHFGLQCTFDLL
;
A
#
# COMPACT_ATOMS: atom_id res chain seq x y z
N MET A 1 -31.80 -17.16 -8.88
CA MET A 1 -31.04 -16.70 -7.70
C MET A 1 -30.05 -17.77 -7.27
N LYS A 2 -28.81 -17.74 -7.77
CA LYS A 2 -27.73 -18.58 -7.23
C LYS A 2 -27.14 -17.83 -6.04
N LYS A 3 -27.35 -18.34 -4.82
CA LYS A 3 -26.68 -17.83 -3.62
C LYS A 3 -25.17 -17.95 -3.82
N ASN A 4 -24.49 -16.81 -3.90
CA ASN A 4 -23.03 -16.69 -3.87
C ASN A 4 -22.52 -17.37 -2.61
N LYS A 5 -22.00 -18.59 -2.73
CA LYS A 5 -21.06 -19.12 -1.75
C LYS A 5 -19.70 -18.48 -2.05
N LEU A 6 -19.55 -17.22 -1.66
CA LEU A 6 -18.24 -16.71 -1.29
C LEU A 6 -17.76 -17.64 -0.16
N LYS A 7 -16.85 -18.57 -0.46
CA LYS A 7 -15.92 -19.01 0.58
C LYS A 7 -14.93 -17.85 0.73
N ASP A 8 -15.41 -16.79 1.38
CA ASP A 8 -14.61 -15.65 1.84
C ASP A 8 -13.58 -16.23 2.81
N TYR A 9 -12.30 -16.24 2.44
CA TYR A 9 -11.23 -16.42 3.43
C TYR A 9 -10.87 -15.02 3.91
N ASP A 10 -11.73 -14.49 4.78
CA ASP A 10 -11.49 -13.29 5.57
C ASP A 10 -10.78 -13.73 6.85
N VAL A 11 -9.56 -13.22 7.07
CA VAL A 11 -8.68 -13.66 8.15
C VAL A 11 -8.27 -12.45 8.97
N THR A 12 -8.66 -12.41 10.24
CA THR A 12 -8.14 -11.41 11.18
C THR A 12 -6.65 -11.60 11.36
N LEU A 13 -5.87 -10.52 11.21
CA LEU A 13 -4.43 -10.55 11.38
C LEU A 13 -4.03 -10.05 12.76
N PRO A 14 -3.00 -10.65 13.40
CA PRO A 14 -2.35 -10.03 14.54
C PRO A 14 -1.65 -8.73 14.15
N SER A 15 -1.56 -7.81 15.10
CA SER A 15 -0.67 -6.66 15.05
C SER A 15 0.50 -6.90 16.00
N LEU A 16 1.72 -6.61 15.56
CA LEU A 16 2.92 -6.64 16.40
C LEU A 16 3.22 -5.23 16.92
N VAL A 17 3.76 -5.15 18.14
CA VAL A 17 4.30 -3.92 18.75
C VAL A 17 5.67 -4.22 19.34
N TYR A 18 6.60 -3.29 19.23
CA TYR A 18 7.93 -3.41 19.83
C TYR A 18 7.93 -2.85 21.25
N HIS A 19 8.31 -3.67 22.23
CA HIS A 19 8.36 -3.27 23.64
C HIS A 19 9.26 -4.23 24.42
N ASN A 20 9.98 -3.72 25.43
CA ASN A 20 10.97 -4.50 26.19
C ASN A 20 12.01 -5.21 25.31
N ASN A 21 12.50 -4.52 24.28
CA ASN A 21 13.48 -5.02 23.30
C ASN A 21 13.02 -6.22 22.45
N ASP A 22 11.71 -6.49 22.36
CA ASP A 22 11.18 -7.59 21.55
C ASP A 22 9.87 -7.23 20.85
N TRP A 23 9.56 -7.96 19.77
CA TRP A 23 8.29 -7.88 19.05
C TRP A 23 7.26 -8.82 19.68
N GLN A 24 6.15 -8.26 20.11
CA GLN A 24 5.06 -9.03 20.72
C GLN A 24 3.72 -8.71 20.06
N VAL A 25 2.80 -9.68 20.10
CA VAL A 25 1.43 -9.46 19.62
C VAL A 25 0.76 -8.42 20.51
N PHE A 26 0.33 -7.32 19.89
CA PHE A 26 -0.42 -6.28 20.56
C PHE A 26 -1.81 -6.82 20.94
N SER A 27 -2.09 -6.81 22.24
CA SER A 27 -3.43 -7.00 22.78
C SER A 27 -3.99 -5.63 23.14
N HIS A 28 -5.15 -5.31 22.56
CA HIS A 28 -5.76 -3.99 22.60
C HIS A 28 -5.89 -3.47 24.03
N ASN A 29 -5.08 -2.47 24.39
CA ASN A 29 -5.15 -1.82 25.70
C ASN A 29 -5.05 -0.31 25.52
N SER A 30 -6.18 0.36 25.78
CA SER A 30 -6.38 1.81 25.89
C SER A 30 -6.44 2.64 24.59
N SER A 31 -7.31 3.66 24.66
CA SER A 31 -7.57 4.64 23.61
C SER A 31 -6.46 5.69 23.53
N HIS A 32 -6.01 6.01 22.31
CA HIS A 32 -5.15 7.16 22.09
C HIS A 32 -5.93 8.45 22.30
N LYS A 33 -5.57 9.20 23.34
CA LYS A 33 -6.25 10.46 23.73
C LYS A 33 -5.71 11.70 23.02
N LYS A 34 -4.75 11.58 22.10
CA LYS A 34 -4.16 12.74 21.42
C LYS A 34 -4.94 13.02 20.15
N SER A 35 -5.46 14.26 20.03
CA SER A 35 -6.05 14.73 18.79
C SER A 35 -4.97 14.82 17.70
N ILE A 36 -5.31 14.33 16.51
CA ILE A 36 -4.45 14.28 15.33
C ILE A 36 -5.05 15.24 14.30
N SER A 37 -4.31 16.27 13.87
CA SER A 37 -4.81 17.22 12.87
C SER A 37 -4.54 16.77 11.43
N GLN A 38 -3.53 15.93 11.24
CA GLN A 38 -3.11 15.44 9.93
C GLN A 38 -2.63 14.00 10.03
N VAL A 39 -2.87 13.23 8.97
CA VAL A 39 -2.37 11.87 8.82
C VAL A 39 -1.58 11.80 7.52
N THR A 40 -0.33 11.33 7.60
CA THR A 40 0.50 11.06 6.44
C THR A 40 0.51 9.55 6.15
N ILE A 41 0.23 9.19 4.90
CA ILE A 41 0.20 7.81 4.42
C ILE A 41 1.20 7.61 3.29
N VAL A 42 1.95 6.51 3.34
CA VAL A 42 2.80 6.05 2.24
C VAL A 42 2.24 4.76 1.63
N SER A 43 2.29 4.66 0.30
CA SER A 43 2.12 3.42 -0.45
C SER A 43 3.39 3.13 -1.24
N PHE A 44 3.93 1.91 -1.14
CA PHE A 44 5.11 1.55 -1.92
C PHE A 44 5.18 0.05 -2.25
N ASN A 45 5.17 -0.31 -3.54
CA ASN A 45 5.55 -1.63 -4.01
C ASN A 45 7.08 -1.78 -3.93
N VAL A 46 7.58 -2.67 -3.07
CA VAL A 46 9.01 -2.79 -2.74
C VAL A 46 9.78 -3.78 -3.62
N LEU A 47 9.08 -4.43 -4.57
CA LEU A 47 9.59 -5.48 -5.44
C LEU A 47 10.08 -6.72 -4.67
N PHE A 48 9.44 -7.88 -4.88
CA PHE A 48 9.75 -9.11 -4.11
C PHE A 48 11.07 -9.80 -4.48
N ASP A 49 11.81 -9.32 -5.50
CA ASP A 49 13.12 -9.82 -5.97
C ASP A 49 13.24 -11.30 -6.38
N LEU A 50 12.11 -12.01 -6.47
CA LEU A 50 12.02 -13.42 -6.88
C LEU A 50 12.40 -13.66 -8.34
N HIS A 51 12.63 -12.62 -9.14
CA HIS A 51 12.93 -12.72 -10.56
C HIS A 51 14.23 -11.99 -10.87
N ALA A 52 15.15 -12.65 -11.58
CA ALA A 52 16.48 -12.14 -11.92
C ALA A 52 17.43 -11.86 -10.71
N PRO A 53 17.66 -12.86 -9.83
CA PRO A 53 18.61 -12.71 -8.72
C PRO A 53 19.99 -12.32 -9.23
N GLY A 54 20.65 -11.40 -8.52
CA GLY A 54 21.98 -10.87 -8.86
C GLY A 54 22.01 -9.72 -9.85
N LYS A 55 20.87 -9.33 -10.46
CA LYS A 55 20.77 -8.13 -11.32
C LYS A 55 20.08 -6.95 -10.65
N LEU A 56 19.44 -7.18 -9.51
CA LEU A 56 18.56 -6.20 -8.87
C LEU A 56 19.23 -5.43 -7.72
N PHE A 57 20.48 -5.70 -7.36
CA PHE A 57 21.16 -5.00 -6.25
C PHE A 57 20.33 -4.96 -4.95
N THR A 58 19.65 -6.08 -4.64
CA THR A 58 18.65 -6.21 -3.56
C THR A 58 19.06 -5.55 -2.26
N GLU A 59 20.24 -5.90 -1.72
CA GLU A 59 20.74 -5.35 -0.45
C GLU A 59 20.90 -3.82 -0.49
N GLN A 60 21.45 -3.28 -1.59
CA GLN A 60 21.62 -1.83 -1.72
C GLN A 60 20.29 -1.11 -1.90
N ARG A 61 19.34 -1.71 -2.63
CA ARG A 61 18.01 -1.14 -2.79
C ARG A 61 17.22 -1.15 -1.49
N GLN A 62 17.29 -2.23 -0.71
CA GLN A 62 16.66 -2.32 0.59
C GLN A 62 17.18 -1.24 1.54
N LYS A 63 18.48 -0.95 1.55
CA LYS A 63 19.04 0.19 2.31
C LYS A 63 18.38 1.52 1.93
N LEU A 64 18.24 1.79 0.62
CA LEU A 64 17.54 2.99 0.14
C LEU A 64 16.06 2.99 0.54
N GLN A 65 15.39 1.83 0.48
CA GLN A 65 14.00 1.69 0.91
C GLN A 65 13.86 2.01 2.41
N TRP A 66 14.77 1.53 3.27
CA TRP A 66 14.77 1.84 4.70
C TRP A 66 14.93 3.34 4.97
N GLU A 67 15.88 3.99 4.30
CA GLU A 67 16.11 5.43 4.42
C GLU A 67 14.86 6.22 4.00
N ILE A 68 14.30 5.93 2.82
CA ILE A 68 13.12 6.62 2.29
C ILE A 68 11.90 6.44 3.20
N LEU A 69 11.66 5.21 3.68
CA LEU A 69 10.54 4.92 4.55
C LEU A 69 10.70 5.58 5.93
N ALA A 70 11.92 5.59 6.50
CA ALA A 70 12.22 6.28 7.74
C ALA A 70 12.03 7.80 7.61
N ASP A 71 12.57 8.40 6.55
CA ASP A 71 12.53 9.84 6.28
C ASP A 71 11.12 10.34 5.92
N SER A 72 10.26 9.46 5.40
CA SER A 72 8.86 9.81 5.11
C SER A 72 8.12 10.31 6.35
N GLN A 73 8.53 9.85 7.54
CA GLN A 73 7.89 10.07 8.82
C GLN A 73 6.38 9.78 8.82
N ALA A 74 5.91 8.94 7.89
CA ALA A 74 4.49 8.67 7.70
C ALA A 74 3.86 8.04 8.94
N ASP A 75 2.60 8.36 9.20
CA ASP A 75 1.83 7.77 10.28
C ASP A 75 1.37 6.37 9.92
N ILE A 76 1.05 6.14 8.64
CA ILE A 76 0.66 4.83 8.08
C ILE A 76 1.52 4.55 6.84
N ILE A 77 2.05 3.34 6.73
CA ILE A 77 2.82 2.86 5.58
C ILE A 77 2.17 1.57 5.10
N ALA A 78 1.82 1.50 3.82
CA ALA A 78 1.35 0.30 3.15
C ALA A 78 2.38 -0.17 2.13
N LEU A 79 2.89 -1.38 2.30
CA LEU A 79 3.84 -1.97 1.37
C LEU A 79 3.19 -3.10 0.57
N GLN A 80 3.63 -3.26 -0.68
CA GLN A 80 3.25 -4.39 -1.55
C GLN A 80 4.50 -5.17 -1.96
N GLU A 81 4.33 -6.46 -2.26
CA GLU A 81 5.42 -7.37 -2.63
C GLU A 81 6.46 -7.58 -1.54
N VAL A 82 6.04 -7.48 -0.27
CA VAL A 82 6.90 -7.81 0.87
C VAL A 82 7.09 -9.32 0.95
N THR A 83 8.33 -9.80 0.93
CA THR A 83 8.70 -11.21 1.17
C THR A 83 8.89 -11.49 2.68
N PRO A 84 8.94 -12.76 3.11
CA PRO A 84 9.28 -13.10 4.50
C PRO A 84 10.62 -12.48 4.95
N ASP A 85 11.68 -12.64 4.16
CA ASP A 85 13.01 -12.11 4.49
C ASP A 85 13.00 -10.58 4.61
N PHE A 86 12.32 -9.89 3.68
CA PHE A 86 12.13 -8.44 3.75
C PHE A 86 11.42 -8.03 5.05
N PHE A 87 10.38 -8.76 5.43
CA PHE A 87 9.61 -8.49 6.64
C PHE A 87 10.47 -8.65 7.89
N GLU A 88 11.26 -9.72 7.98
CA GLU A 88 12.17 -9.96 9.11
C GLU A 88 13.26 -8.87 9.21
N GLU A 89 13.84 -8.46 8.09
CA GLU A 89 14.83 -7.37 8.05
C GLU A 89 14.22 -6.00 8.38
N LEU A 90 12.99 -5.74 7.94
CA LEU A 90 12.24 -4.53 8.26
C LEU A 90 12.02 -4.42 9.78
N LEU A 91 11.63 -5.51 10.44
CA LEU A 91 11.43 -5.53 11.89
C LEU A 91 12.71 -5.28 12.70
N GLN A 92 13.90 -5.44 12.09
CA GLN A 92 15.19 -5.12 12.72
C GLN A 92 15.55 -3.63 12.62
N GLN A 93 14.85 -2.86 11.79
CA GLN A 93 15.13 -1.43 11.64
C GLN A 93 14.61 -0.66 12.84
N SER A 94 15.50 0.02 13.57
CA SER A 94 15.15 0.73 14.82
C SER A 94 14.02 1.76 14.67
N TRP A 95 13.88 2.38 13.50
CA TRP A 95 12.80 3.34 13.22
C TRP A 95 11.41 2.68 13.17
N VAL A 96 11.33 1.36 12.94
CA VAL A 96 10.08 0.58 12.89
C VAL A 96 9.52 0.34 14.29
N ASN A 97 10.34 0.41 15.34
CA ASN A 97 9.93 0.18 16.73
C ASN A 97 8.82 1.12 17.23
N LYS A 98 8.58 2.26 16.55
CA LYS A 98 7.49 3.20 16.85
C LYS A 98 6.16 2.85 16.16
N TYR A 99 6.11 1.76 15.40
CA TYR A 99 4.95 1.33 14.64
C TYR A 99 4.36 0.03 15.20
N TYR A 100 3.04 -0.04 15.14
CA TYR A 100 2.29 -1.28 15.08
C TYR A 100 2.42 -1.87 13.67
N VAL A 101 2.73 -3.16 13.55
CA VAL A 101 2.97 -3.80 12.26
C VAL A 101 1.95 -4.92 12.03
N SER A 102 1.28 -4.97 10.89
CA SER A 102 0.42 -6.09 10.53
C SER A 102 1.26 -7.34 10.31
N HIS A 103 0.86 -8.47 10.90
CA HIS A 103 1.60 -9.72 10.77
C HIS A 103 0.71 -10.85 10.26
N GLY A 104 1.27 -11.67 9.37
CA GLY A 104 0.53 -12.69 8.61
C GLY A 104 0.21 -12.25 7.19
N GLY A 105 -0.27 -13.17 6.37
CA GLY A 105 -0.53 -12.90 4.95
C GLY A 105 0.73 -12.67 4.11
N ILE A 106 1.91 -13.10 4.57
CA ILE A 106 3.17 -13.08 3.80
C ILE A 106 3.62 -14.52 3.61
N GLU A 107 3.02 -15.25 2.66
CA GLU A 107 3.46 -16.61 2.33
C GLU A 107 4.74 -16.54 1.47
N THR A 108 4.60 -16.38 0.14
CA THR A 108 5.75 -16.08 -0.73
C THR A 108 6.04 -14.59 -0.77
N TYR A 109 4.98 -13.79 -0.81
CA TYR A 109 5.00 -12.34 -0.64
C TYR A 109 3.59 -11.86 -0.25
N GLY A 110 3.49 -10.63 0.21
CA GLY A 110 2.23 -10.06 0.66
C GLY A 110 2.20 -8.55 0.64
N GLN A 111 1.19 -8.03 1.33
CA GLN A 111 1.06 -6.62 1.65
C GLN A 111 1.07 -6.50 3.17
N ILE A 112 1.61 -5.40 3.68
CA ILE A 112 1.59 -5.10 5.11
C ILE A 112 1.23 -3.65 5.34
N PHE A 113 0.75 -3.37 6.55
CA PHE A 113 0.67 -2.04 7.12
C PHE A 113 1.67 -1.89 8.28
N LEU A 114 2.30 -0.73 8.35
CA LEU A 114 2.90 -0.19 9.56
C LEU A 114 2.08 1.03 9.94
N SER A 115 1.74 1.17 11.22
CA SER A 115 0.96 2.31 11.71
C SER A 115 1.49 2.82 13.04
N ARG A 116 1.63 4.13 13.22
CA ARG A 116 1.91 4.75 14.54
C ARG A 116 0.69 4.77 15.45
N ILE A 117 -0.48 4.49 14.86
CA ILE A 117 -1.78 4.41 15.53
C ILE A 117 -2.16 2.92 15.61
N PRO A 118 -2.57 2.37 16.76
CA PRO A 118 -2.95 0.98 16.88
C PRO A 118 -4.12 0.67 15.98
N PHE A 119 -4.06 -0.49 15.32
CA PHE A 119 -5.16 -1.00 14.53
C PHE A 119 -6.36 -1.30 15.44
N ARG A 120 -7.54 -0.83 15.03
CA ARG A 120 -8.83 -1.21 15.60
C ARG A 120 -9.31 -2.53 14.99
N GLU A 121 -9.31 -2.58 13.66
CA GLU A 121 -9.58 -3.78 12.88
C GLU A 121 -8.43 -4.01 11.91
N LEU A 122 -8.05 -5.28 11.71
CA LEU A 122 -7.00 -5.65 10.78
C LEU A 122 -7.29 -7.02 10.19
N HIS A 123 -7.53 -7.06 8.89
CA HIS A 123 -7.99 -8.25 8.18
C HIS A 123 -7.23 -8.45 6.87
N CYS A 124 -6.97 -9.71 6.52
CA CYS A 124 -6.50 -10.13 5.22
C CYS A 124 -7.62 -10.86 4.50
N TYR A 125 -8.06 -10.29 3.37
CA TYR A 125 -9.08 -10.89 2.54
C TYR A 125 -8.47 -11.48 1.28
N TYR A 126 -8.68 -12.78 1.04
CA TYR A 126 -8.16 -13.47 -0.13
C TYR A 126 -9.21 -13.58 -1.25
N PHE A 127 -8.93 -12.99 -2.42
CA PHE A 127 -9.67 -13.27 -3.66
C PHE A 127 -9.36 -14.68 -4.19
N SER A 128 -8.14 -15.13 -3.94
CA SER A 128 -7.59 -16.45 -4.29
C SER A 128 -6.35 -16.72 -3.42
N PRO A 129 -5.75 -17.93 -3.46
CA PRO A 129 -4.55 -18.24 -2.66
C PRO A 129 -3.36 -17.29 -2.87
N HIS A 130 -3.30 -16.59 -4.00
CA HIS A 130 -2.17 -15.71 -4.36
C HIS A 130 -2.58 -14.24 -4.54
N LYS A 131 -3.86 -13.90 -4.42
CA LYS A 131 -4.34 -12.52 -4.56
C LYS A 131 -5.24 -12.17 -3.40
N LYS A 132 -4.87 -11.11 -2.70
CA LYS A 132 -5.47 -10.64 -1.46
C LYS A 132 -5.31 -9.12 -1.34
N PHE A 133 -5.95 -8.54 -0.35
CA PHE A 133 -5.68 -7.19 0.14
C PHE A 133 -5.69 -7.20 1.67
N ILE A 134 -4.98 -6.27 2.28
CA ILE A 134 -5.09 -6.01 3.72
C ILE A 134 -6.05 -4.85 3.93
N PHE A 135 -7.00 -5.03 4.82
CA PHE A 135 -7.89 -4.01 5.35
C PHE A 135 -7.41 -3.61 6.73
N ALA A 136 -7.34 -2.31 6.99
CA ALA A 136 -7.06 -1.77 8.31
C ALA A 136 -8.04 -0.64 8.63
N GLN A 137 -8.52 -0.63 9.87
CA GLN A 137 -9.32 0.46 10.43
C GLN A 137 -8.64 1.01 11.68
N TRP A 138 -8.72 2.32 11.86
CA TRP A 138 -8.25 3.04 13.03
C TRP A 138 -9.37 3.91 13.58
N GLU A 139 -9.28 4.20 14.87
CA GLU A 139 -10.07 5.27 15.49
C GLU A 139 -9.17 6.50 15.63
N ILE A 140 -9.50 7.57 14.91
CA ILE A 140 -8.74 8.83 14.88
C ILE A 140 -9.71 9.97 15.17
N ASN A 141 -9.46 10.76 16.22
CA ASN A 141 -10.38 11.80 16.70
C ASN A 141 -11.82 11.30 16.92
N SER A 142 -11.99 10.08 17.42
CA SER A 142 -13.29 9.41 17.58
C SER A 142 -14.06 9.13 16.28
N GLU A 143 -13.41 9.29 15.12
CA GLU A 143 -13.91 8.85 13.82
C GLU A 143 -13.19 7.60 13.33
N LEU A 144 -13.89 6.80 12.52
CA LEU A 144 -13.30 5.63 11.89
C LEU A 144 -12.62 6.04 10.58
N PHE A 145 -11.33 5.75 10.52
CA PHE A 145 -10.50 5.90 9.34
C PHE A 145 -10.14 4.51 8.83
N THR A 146 -10.40 4.24 7.56
CA THR A 146 -10.12 2.94 6.94
C THR A 146 -9.18 3.10 5.77
N ALA A 147 -8.25 2.16 5.63
CA ALA A 147 -7.42 2.03 4.45
C ALA A 147 -7.29 0.57 4.01
N THR A 148 -7.15 0.35 2.70
CA THR A 148 -6.78 -0.95 2.15
C THR A 148 -5.44 -0.88 1.45
N ALA A 149 -4.55 -1.83 1.73
CA ALA A 149 -3.33 -2.08 0.98
C ALA A 149 -3.60 -3.15 -0.07
N LEU A 150 -3.68 -2.76 -1.35
CA LEU A 150 -4.02 -3.65 -2.46
C LEU A 150 -2.84 -3.85 -3.42
N HIS A 151 -2.81 -5.03 -4.05
CA HIS A 151 -1.98 -5.30 -5.23
C HIS A 151 -2.82 -6.14 -6.20
N LEU A 152 -3.47 -5.45 -7.14
CA LEU A 152 -4.45 -6.07 -8.04
C LEU A 152 -3.77 -7.01 -9.06
N THR A 153 -4.59 -7.66 -9.87
CA THR A 153 -4.09 -8.57 -10.91
C THR A 153 -3.23 -7.82 -11.93
N SER A 154 -1.99 -8.28 -12.11
CA SER A 154 -1.06 -7.71 -13.09
C SER A 154 -1.62 -7.72 -14.50
N ARG A 155 -1.27 -6.69 -15.28
CA ARG A 155 -1.65 -6.55 -16.69
C ARG A 155 -1.22 -7.76 -17.54
N LEU A 156 -0.18 -8.49 -17.13
CA LEU A 156 0.30 -9.68 -17.83
C LEU A 156 -0.63 -10.89 -17.72
N ALA A 157 -1.61 -10.87 -16.81
CA ALA A 157 -2.54 -11.97 -16.64
C ALA A 157 -3.59 -12.02 -17.77
N LYS A 158 -4.03 -13.23 -18.12
CA LYS A 158 -5.20 -13.43 -18.98
C LYS A 158 -6.44 -12.78 -18.34
N ASN A 159 -7.19 -12.01 -19.14
CA ASN A 159 -8.37 -11.25 -18.73
C ASN A 159 -8.13 -10.33 -17.53
N ALA A 160 -6.94 -9.69 -17.49
CA ALA A 160 -6.55 -8.84 -16.37
C ALA A 160 -7.58 -7.73 -16.04
N PRO A 161 -8.14 -6.97 -17.02
CA PRO A 161 -9.12 -5.93 -16.70
C PRO A 161 -10.38 -6.48 -16.02
N GLN A 162 -10.92 -7.60 -16.48
CA GLN A 162 -12.11 -8.23 -15.89
C GLN A 162 -11.83 -8.73 -14.46
N LYS A 163 -10.65 -9.33 -14.24
CA LYS A 163 -10.24 -9.77 -12.89
C LYS A 163 -10.09 -8.59 -11.94
N ARG A 164 -9.48 -7.49 -12.38
CA ARG A 164 -9.33 -6.29 -11.56
C ARG A 164 -10.68 -5.65 -11.24
N ALA A 165 -11.59 -5.57 -12.21
CA ALA A 165 -12.94 -5.08 -11.95
C ALA A 165 -13.68 -5.92 -10.88
N GLN A 166 -13.56 -7.26 -10.94
CA GLN A 166 -14.10 -8.15 -9.91
C GLN A 166 -13.44 -7.96 -8.54
N GLN A 167 -12.12 -7.77 -8.51
CA GLN A 167 -11.38 -7.49 -7.27
C GLN A 167 -11.81 -6.17 -6.65
N LEU A 168 -11.90 -5.09 -7.44
CA LEU A 168 -12.40 -3.79 -6.97
C LEU A 168 -13.83 -3.87 -6.46
N GLN A 169 -14.73 -4.54 -7.18
CA GLN A 169 -16.11 -4.74 -6.72
C GLN A 169 -16.16 -5.47 -5.37
N THR A 170 -15.28 -6.45 -5.18
CA THR A 170 -15.19 -7.22 -3.95
C THR A 170 -14.67 -6.34 -2.81
N ILE A 171 -13.62 -5.53 -3.03
CA ILE A 171 -13.12 -4.56 -2.04
C ILE A 171 -14.21 -3.58 -1.64
N LEU A 172 -14.90 -2.97 -2.62
CA LEU A 172 -15.98 -2.01 -2.36
C LEU A 172 -17.14 -2.64 -1.58
N THR A 173 -17.46 -3.92 -1.86
CA THR A 173 -18.47 -4.67 -1.11
C THR A 173 -17.99 -4.97 0.32
N TYR A 174 -16.70 -5.26 0.49
CA TYR A 174 -16.10 -5.52 1.78
C TYR A 174 -16.10 -4.27 2.66
N LEU A 175 -15.74 -3.10 2.12
CA LEU A 175 -15.78 -1.82 2.83
C LEU A 175 -17.17 -1.51 3.41
N LYS A 176 -18.25 -1.88 2.71
CA LYS A 176 -19.63 -1.71 3.19
C LYS A 176 -19.94 -2.52 4.46
N ARG A 177 -19.15 -3.54 4.79
CA ARG A 177 -19.26 -4.32 6.05
C ARG A 177 -18.66 -3.57 7.24
N TYR A 178 -17.76 -2.62 7.00
CA TYR A 178 -17.05 -1.83 8.01
C TYR A 178 -17.22 -0.32 7.74
N PRO A 179 -18.43 0.24 7.98
CA PRO A 179 -18.69 1.65 7.73
C PRO A 179 -17.68 2.55 8.46
N SER A 180 -17.14 3.54 7.75
CA SER A 180 -16.13 4.47 8.24
C SER A 180 -16.37 5.87 7.67
N GLN A 181 -16.02 6.91 8.42
CA GLN A 181 -16.14 8.32 7.99
C GLN A 181 -15.15 8.64 6.87
N THR A 182 -13.99 7.98 6.88
CA THR A 182 -12.98 8.11 5.82
C THR A 182 -12.57 6.74 5.32
N ASN A 183 -12.61 6.54 3.99
CA ASN A 183 -12.18 5.31 3.32
C ASN A 183 -11.11 5.63 2.27
N ILE A 184 -9.95 4.98 2.37
CA ILE A 184 -8.83 5.12 1.44
C ILE A 184 -8.54 3.78 0.77
N LEU A 185 -8.40 3.77 -0.55
CA LEU A 185 -7.86 2.65 -1.30
C LEU A 185 -6.46 3.04 -1.80
N LEU A 186 -5.43 2.30 -1.41
CA LEU A 186 -4.06 2.57 -1.86
C LEU A 186 -3.25 1.32 -2.16
N GLY A 187 -2.29 1.45 -3.06
CA GLY A 187 -1.45 0.34 -3.48
C GLY A 187 -1.25 0.29 -4.98
N ASP A 188 -0.85 -0.87 -5.46
CA ASP A 188 -0.61 -1.15 -6.87
C ASP A 188 -1.89 -1.66 -7.54
N PHE A 189 -2.53 -0.79 -8.31
CA PHE A 189 -3.75 -1.10 -9.06
C PHE A 189 -3.47 -1.87 -10.36
N ASN A 190 -2.22 -1.91 -10.84
CA ASN A 190 -1.79 -2.62 -12.05
C ASN A 190 -2.56 -2.23 -13.34
N PHE A 191 -3.24 -1.08 -13.34
CA PHE A 191 -3.83 -0.46 -14.52
C PHE A 191 -3.42 1.00 -14.63
N SER A 192 -3.39 1.49 -15.87
CA SER A 192 -3.24 2.92 -16.17
C SER A 192 -4.38 3.44 -17.07
N ASP A 193 -5.35 2.58 -17.38
CA ASP A 193 -6.52 2.92 -18.17
C ASP A 193 -7.61 3.48 -17.24
N GLU A 194 -7.95 4.75 -17.42
CA GLU A 194 -8.91 5.46 -16.57
C GLU A 194 -10.31 4.83 -16.62
N ARG A 195 -10.65 4.05 -17.66
CA ARG A 195 -11.91 3.29 -17.72
C ARG A 195 -12.03 2.25 -16.61
N GLU A 196 -10.91 1.69 -16.15
CA GLU A 196 -10.89 0.72 -15.04
C GLU A 196 -11.17 1.38 -13.68
N SER A 197 -11.03 2.71 -13.59
CA SER A 197 -11.33 3.49 -12.37
C SER A 197 -12.82 3.82 -12.23
N ARG A 198 -13.65 3.61 -13.27
CA ARG A 198 -15.05 4.05 -13.28
C ARG A 198 -15.87 3.53 -12.11
N ILE A 199 -15.67 2.26 -11.74
CA ILE A 199 -16.34 1.63 -10.59
C ILE A 199 -16.04 2.33 -9.26
N LEU A 200 -14.86 2.96 -9.14
CA LEU A 200 -14.48 3.73 -7.95
C LEU A 200 -15.23 5.07 -7.93
N TYR A 201 -15.28 5.76 -9.07
CA TYR A 201 -16.02 7.02 -9.19
C TYR A 201 -17.51 6.85 -8.91
N ASP A 202 -18.12 5.74 -9.38
CA ASP A 202 -19.51 5.40 -9.12
C ASP A 202 -19.82 5.19 -7.61
N GLU A 203 -18.79 4.88 -6.80
CA GLU A 203 -18.86 4.74 -5.34
C GLU A 203 -18.26 5.94 -4.59
N ASN A 204 -18.14 7.09 -5.28
CA ASN A 204 -17.64 8.37 -4.77
C ASN A 204 -16.16 8.38 -4.33
N PHE A 205 -15.33 7.49 -4.87
CA PHE A 205 -13.88 7.55 -4.68
C PHE A 205 -13.22 8.45 -5.72
N GLY A 206 -12.54 9.51 -5.28
CA GLY A 206 -11.74 10.38 -6.14
C GLY A 206 -10.26 10.00 -6.13
N ASP A 207 -9.60 10.15 -7.28
CA ASP A 207 -8.15 9.94 -7.44
C ASP A 207 -7.38 11.13 -6.85
N VAL A 208 -6.67 10.91 -5.75
CA VAL A 208 -5.99 11.98 -5.02
C VAL A 208 -4.87 12.63 -5.83
N TRP A 209 -4.17 11.86 -6.67
CA TRP A 209 -3.13 12.42 -7.52
C TRP A 209 -3.72 13.37 -8.56
N GLN A 210 -4.79 12.96 -9.24
CA GLN A 210 -5.45 13.81 -10.23
C GLN A 210 -6.05 15.07 -9.62
N GLN A 211 -6.55 15.00 -8.37
CA GLN A 211 -7.09 16.15 -7.67
C GLN A 211 -6.02 17.19 -7.31
N LEU A 212 -4.88 16.74 -6.79
CA LEU A 212 -3.83 17.63 -6.28
C LEU A 212 -2.76 18.00 -7.31
N GLN A 213 -2.55 17.14 -8.31
CA GLN A 213 -1.52 17.30 -9.35
C GLN A 213 -2.11 17.12 -10.76
N PRO A 214 -3.18 17.83 -11.16
CA PRO A 214 -3.90 17.60 -12.41
C PRO A 214 -3.05 17.79 -13.68
N GLN A 215 -1.96 18.55 -13.59
CA GLN A 215 -1.04 18.81 -14.70
C GLN A 215 0.08 17.76 -14.83
N GLN A 216 0.18 16.83 -13.88
CA GLN A 216 1.23 15.81 -13.85
C GLN A 216 0.64 14.42 -14.11
N GLN A 217 1.27 13.66 -15.02
CA GLN A 217 0.81 12.31 -15.36
C GLN A 217 0.89 11.32 -14.19
N GLY A 218 1.80 11.54 -13.23
CA GLY A 218 1.95 10.69 -12.04
C GLY A 218 2.43 9.27 -12.33
N LEU A 219 3.30 9.08 -13.33
CA LEU A 219 3.81 7.75 -13.70
C LEU A 219 4.65 7.16 -12.55
N THR A 220 4.21 6.05 -11.97
CA THR A 220 4.90 5.37 -10.85
C THR A 220 5.76 4.21 -11.32
N PHE A 221 5.61 3.77 -12.57
CA PHE A 221 6.45 2.74 -13.18
C PHE A 221 6.98 3.28 -14.51
N VAL A 222 8.31 3.49 -14.62
CA VAL A 222 8.92 4.19 -15.76
C VAL A 222 10.20 3.49 -16.24
N PRO A 223 10.09 2.43 -17.06
CA PRO A 223 11.24 1.64 -17.53
C PRO A 223 12.30 2.42 -18.33
N GLN A 224 11.99 3.61 -18.84
CA GLN A 224 12.91 4.43 -19.61
C GLN A 224 13.93 5.18 -18.74
N ILE A 225 13.62 5.38 -17.45
CA ILE A 225 14.50 6.10 -16.51
C ILE A 225 14.88 5.24 -15.31
N ASN A 226 13.99 4.34 -14.89
CA ASN A 226 14.22 3.44 -13.77
C ASN A 226 14.87 2.15 -14.27
N THR A 227 16.15 1.97 -13.95
CA THR A 227 16.96 0.82 -14.36
C THR A 227 16.42 -0.50 -13.82
N ILE A 228 15.82 -0.48 -12.62
CA ILE A 228 15.18 -1.67 -12.03
C ILE A 228 13.91 -2.00 -12.81
N ALA A 229 13.09 -0.98 -13.13
CA ALA A 229 11.92 -1.15 -13.99
C ALA A 229 12.26 -1.61 -15.40
N ALA A 230 13.39 -1.18 -15.95
CA ALA A 230 13.87 -1.65 -17.24
C ALA A 230 14.16 -3.16 -17.24
N ILE A 231 14.66 -3.70 -16.11
CA ILE A 231 14.94 -5.12 -15.93
C ILE A 231 13.64 -5.92 -15.72
N THR A 232 12.69 -5.41 -14.94
CA THR A 232 11.45 -6.12 -14.59
C THR A 232 10.35 -5.98 -15.64
N SER A 233 10.39 -4.93 -16.46
CA SER A 233 9.39 -4.70 -17.50
C SER A 233 9.53 -5.65 -18.69
N LYS A 234 8.40 -6.21 -19.14
CA LYS A 234 8.33 -6.97 -20.40
C LYS A 234 7.98 -6.12 -21.61
N SER A 235 7.35 -4.97 -21.42
CA SER A 235 6.84 -4.12 -22.50
C SER A 235 7.64 -2.83 -22.69
N GLY A 236 8.40 -2.40 -21.67
CA GLY A 236 9.06 -1.10 -21.66
C GLY A 236 8.09 0.09 -21.61
N ILE A 237 6.80 -0.12 -21.33
CA ILE A 237 5.78 0.94 -21.33
C ILE A 237 5.64 1.50 -19.92
N SER A 238 5.67 2.84 -19.79
CA SER A 238 5.44 3.53 -18.52
C SER A 238 3.96 3.50 -18.13
N ALA A 239 3.68 3.53 -16.83
CA ALA A 239 2.32 3.48 -16.33
C ALA A 239 2.18 4.15 -14.95
N ARG A 240 0.96 4.58 -14.63
CA ARG A 240 0.56 4.99 -13.29
C ARG A 240 -0.21 3.86 -12.59
N TYR A 241 0.55 2.88 -12.09
CA TYR A 241 0.00 1.70 -11.44
C TYR A 241 -0.37 1.96 -9.99
N ASP A 242 0.47 2.69 -9.27
CA ASP A 242 0.26 2.97 -7.86
C ASP A 242 -0.62 4.21 -7.72
N ARG A 243 -1.67 4.09 -6.91
CA ARG A 243 -2.69 5.14 -6.77
C ARG A 243 -3.15 5.23 -5.34
N ILE A 244 -3.72 6.38 -5.00
CA ILE A 244 -4.44 6.62 -3.75
C ILE A 244 -5.80 7.19 -4.15
N TYR A 245 -6.85 6.47 -3.79
CA TYR A 245 -8.23 6.94 -3.92
C TYR A 245 -8.81 7.21 -2.54
N MET A 246 -9.53 8.31 -2.41
CA MET A 246 -10.23 8.68 -1.19
C MET A 246 -11.72 8.80 -1.49
N GLN A 247 -12.56 8.17 -0.67
CA GLN A 247 -13.99 8.39 -0.73
C GLN A 247 -14.32 9.81 -0.27
N THR A 248 -15.17 10.52 -1.01
CA THR A 248 -15.61 11.86 -0.65
C THR A 248 -16.21 11.88 0.76
N THR A 249 -15.73 12.80 1.59
CA THR A 249 -16.16 13.01 2.98
C THR A 249 -16.13 14.50 3.31
N THR A 250 -16.79 14.89 4.41
CA THR A 250 -16.79 16.28 4.93
C THR A 250 -15.73 16.52 6.00
N THR A 251 -15.14 15.47 6.58
CA THR A 251 -14.24 15.55 7.75
C THR A 251 -12.77 15.30 7.41
N THR A 252 -12.47 14.82 6.21
CA THR A 252 -11.09 14.60 5.76
C THR A 252 -10.88 15.18 4.37
N ARG A 253 -9.73 15.80 4.14
CA ARG A 253 -9.29 16.22 2.79
C ARG A 253 -7.85 15.84 2.53
N ALA A 254 -7.54 15.38 1.32
CA ALA A 254 -6.15 15.28 0.89
C ALA A 254 -5.60 16.70 0.69
N SER A 255 -4.45 17.00 1.28
CA SER A 255 -3.83 18.34 1.25
C SER A 255 -2.49 18.36 0.52
N ASN A 256 -1.79 17.22 0.44
CA ASN A 256 -0.54 17.10 -0.31
C ASN A 256 -0.35 15.68 -0.81
N ILE A 257 0.26 15.53 -2.00
CA ILE A 257 0.72 14.23 -2.51
C ILE A 257 2.02 14.43 -3.28
N LYS A 258 2.99 13.54 -3.05
CA LYS A 258 4.27 13.51 -3.74
C LYS A 258 4.70 12.08 -4.02
N MET A 259 5.57 11.95 -5.02
CA MET A 259 6.26 10.70 -5.32
C MET A 259 7.50 10.57 -4.44
N ILE A 260 7.86 9.34 -4.06
CA ILE A 260 9.07 9.01 -3.29
C ILE A 260 9.83 7.87 -3.98
N GLY A 261 11.14 7.76 -3.74
CA GLY A 261 11.99 6.75 -4.39
C GLY A 261 12.19 6.93 -5.89
N ASN A 262 11.91 8.13 -6.41
CA ASN A 262 12.03 8.50 -7.82
C ASN A 262 13.35 9.22 -8.16
N THR A 263 14.29 9.28 -7.22
CA THR A 263 15.64 9.82 -7.45
C THR A 263 16.62 8.64 -7.60
N PRO A 264 17.45 8.61 -8.65
CA PRO A 264 18.42 7.53 -8.83
C PRO A 264 19.59 7.68 -7.85
N HIS A 265 20.19 6.55 -7.49
CA HIS A 265 21.39 6.48 -6.66
C HIS A 265 22.51 5.78 -7.44
N THR A 266 23.72 6.32 -7.38
CA THR A 266 24.89 5.71 -8.02
C THR A 266 25.46 4.61 -7.13
N TYR A 267 25.52 3.38 -7.63
CA TYR A 267 26.21 2.26 -6.99
C TYR A 267 27.00 1.46 -8.03
N LYS A 268 28.31 1.26 -7.79
CA LYS A 268 29.22 0.58 -8.73
C LYS A 268 29.09 1.09 -10.18
N GLU A 269 29.09 2.41 -10.34
CA GLU A 269 28.95 3.11 -11.63
C GLU A 269 27.60 2.92 -12.34
N GLN A 270 26.63 2.27 -11.70
CA GLN A 270 25.28 2.08 -12.23
C GLN A 270 24.28 2.93 -11.43
N GLN A 271 23.29 3.48 -12.13
CA GLN A 271 22.14 4.09 -11.47
C GLN A 271 21.21 2.99 -10.99
N ILE A 272 20.83 3.02 -9.72
CA ILE A 272 19.85 2.13 -9.12
C ILE A 272 18.71 2.96 -8.52
N TYR A 273 17.54 2.36 -8.45
CA TYR A 273 16.38 2.92 -7.76
C TYR A 273 15.98 1.98 -6.63
N PRO A 274 15.26 2.43 -5.60
CA PRO A 274 14.86 1.57 -4.49
C PRO A 274 13.92 0.45 -4.93
N SER A 275 13.08 0.66 -5.93
CA SER A 275 12.16 -0.35 -6.49
C SER A 275 12.01 -0.08 -8.00
N ASP A 276 11.41 -1.01 -8.75
CA ASP A 276 10.93 -0.72 -10.10
C ASP A 276 9.70 0.20 -10.11
N HIS A 277 9.02 0.31 -8.97
CA HIS A 277 7.99 1.30 -8.72
C HIS A 277 8.57 2.53 -7.99
N PHE A 278 7.89 3.66 -8.15
CA PHE A 278 8.03 4.82 -7.28
C PHE A 278 6.87 4.81 -6.28
N GLY A 279 7.16 5.14 -5.02
CA GLY A 279 6.15 5.21 -3.97
C GLY A 279 5.34 6.51 -4.03
N LEU A 280 4.21 6.54 -3.32
CA LEU A 280 3.39 7.73 -3.12
C LEU A 280 3.31 8.06 -1.63
N GLN A 281 3.54 9.33 -1.27
CA GLN A 281 3.30 9.87 0.06
C GLN A 281 2.20 10.93 -0.02
N CYS A 282 1.14 10.75 0.76
CA CYS A 282 0.00 11.66 0.80
C CYS A 282 -0.25 12.15 2.23
N THR A 283 -0.61 13.42 2.38
CA THR A 283 -1.06 14.04 3.63
C THR A 283 -2.55 14.31 3.56
N PHE A 284 -3.27 13.94 4.61
CA PHE A 284 -4.68 14.21 4.79
C PHE A 284 -4.88 15.12 6.00
N ASP A 285 -5.58 16.24 5.81
CA ASP A 285 -6.04 17.08 6.91
C ASP A 285 -7.34 16.49 7.47
N LEU A 286 -7.42 16.39 8.80
CA LEU A 286 -8.62 16.01 9.54
C LEU A 286 -9.28 17.29 10.06
N LEU A 287 -10.50 17.56 9.59
CA LEU A 287 -11.24 18.82 9.74
C LEU A 287 -12.19 18.82 10.94
#